data_AF-L1J1V2-F1
#
_entry.id   AF-L1J1V2-F1
#
_cell.length_a   1.000
_cell.length_b   1.000
_cell.length_c   1.000
_cell.angle_alpha   90.00
_cell.angle_beta   90.00
_cell.angle_gamma   90.00
#
_symmetry.space_group_name_H-M   'P 1'
#
loop_
_entity.id
_entity.type
_entity.pdbx_description
1 polymer ?
#
loop_
_entity_poly.entity_id
_entity_poly.type
_entity_poly.pdbx_seq_one_letter_code
_entity_poly.pdbx_strand_id
1 'polypeptide(L)'
;MCAGTACARDLQAPYQESQVRSREERGGVVRRPTGDSKEDIGMHWDKDEDLVDSQGLNVHPQLSTVTYLSDEGAPTMILRKQSSVVYDEMLSAYGNISEGWLSAPRTCKHICFDGRWLHGAPSSLAPLATGKRRITFLANVWMNYQPSGVEIFPDEEIKSFVMREVSTNFSCKSRMKRIRVPSISDPMEFLFGGASGHQHLLRVLLPIAEVKRSLVEGATLLLSFPLRPPAASLMENEEEDKRKKMKGRDAKG
;
A
#
# COMPACT_ATOMS: atom_id res chain seq x y z
N MET A 1 -2.33 63.59 39.37
CA MET A 1 -0.96 63.50 39.90
C MET A 1 -0.19 62.51 39.04
N CYS A 2 1.02 62.89 38.65
CA CYS A 2 2.11 62.27 37.87
C CYS A 2 2.00 60.76 37.50
N ALA A 3 2.21 60.29 36.27
CA ALA A 3 3.27 60.46 35.24
C ALA A 3 4.42 59.43 35.32
N GLY A 4 4.74 58.80 34.17
CA GLY A 4 5.91 57.95 33.88
C GLY A 4 5.60 56.81 32.88
N THR A 5 5.59 56.95 31.53
CA THR A 5 6.71 56.89 30.53
C THR A 5 7.77 55.81 30.81
N ALA A 6 8.26 54.94 29.91
CA ALA A 6 8.39 54.89 28.44
C ALA A 6 8.60 53.41 27.97
N CYS A 7 8.08 52.95 26.81
CA CYS A 7 8.73 52.86 25.48
C CYS A 7 9.81 51.77 25.27
N ALA A 8 9.51 50.75 24.43
CA ALA A 8 10.41 50.06 23.49
C ALA A 8 9.57 49.07 22.65
N ARG A 9 9.17 49.42 21.42
CA ARG A 9 9.80 49.09 20.11
C ARG A 9 9.68 47.62 19.68
N ASP A 10 8.83 47.47 18.65
CA ASP A 10 8.94 46.62 17.47
C ASP A 10 10.14 45.68 17.37
N LEU A 11 9.85 44.38 17.36
CA LEU A 11 10.49 43.41 16.47
C LEU A 11 9.41 42.44 15.99
N GLN A 12 8.69 42.83 14.93
CA GLN A 12 8.04 41.88 14.03
C GLN A 12 9.13 41.02 13.37
N ALA A 13 9.23 39.76 13.76
CA ALA A 13 9.94 38.74 12.98
C ALA A 13 8.94 38.06 12.03
N PRO A 14 9.29 37.86 10.75
CA PRO A 14 8.35 37.43 9.73
C PRO A 14 7.94 35.97 9.92
N TYR A 15 6.63 35.74 9.96
CA TYR A 15 6.01 34.44 9.73
C TYR A 15 6.43 33.97 8.34
N GLN A 16 7.34 33.00 8.27
CA GLN A 16 7.67 32.35 7.01
C GLN A 16 6.54 31.39 6.65
N GLU A 17 5.82 31.79 5.62
CA GLU A 17 4.79 31.06 4.89
C GLU A 17 5.42 29.78 4.31
N SER A 18 5.46 28.71 5.11
CA SER A 18 5.81 27.38 4.61
C SER A 18 4.62 26.87 3.81
N GLN A 19 4.78 26.95 2.48
CA GLN A 19 3.89 26.44 1.43
C GLN A 19 2.91 25.36 1.91
N VAL A 20 1.67 25.77 2.12
CA VAL A 20 0.50 24.90 2.11
C VAL A 20 0.42 24.29 0.70
N ARG A 21 0.97 23.09 0.52
CA ARG A 21 0.67 22.28 -0.66
C ARG A 21 -0.74 21.75 -0.47
N SER A 22 -1.71 22.44 -1.04
CA SER A 22 -3.05 21.90 -1.27
C SER A 22 -2.90 20.61 -2.08
N ARG A 23 -3.05 19.47 -1.42
CA ARG A 23 -3.09 18.16 -2.07
C ARG A 23 -4.53 17.93 -2.50
N GLU A 24 -4.87 18.52 -3.65
CA GLU A 24 -6.12 18.28 -4.35
C GLU A 24 -6.02 16.89 -5.03
N GLU A 25 -6.31 15.82 -4.28
CA GLU A 25 -6.40 14.46 -4.82
C GLU A 25 -7.85 14.12 -5.15
N ARG A 26 -8.38 14.79 -6.19
CA ARG A 26 -9.55 14.30 -6.91
C ARG A 26 -9.13 13.10 -7.78
N GLY A 27 -9.69 11.92 -7.52
CA GLY A 27 -9.66 10.75 -8.43
C GLY A 27 -8.34 10.56 -9.19
N GLY A 28 -7.21 10.46 -8.48
CA GLY A 28 -5.90 10.54 -9.09
C GLY A 28 -5.46 9.26 -9.78
N VAL A 29 -5.32 9.28 -11.11
CA VAL A 29 -4.31 8.45 -11.77
C VAL A 29 -2.97 8.81 -11.15
N VAL A 30 -2.39 7.90 -10.35
CA VAL A 30 -1.06 8.11 -9.77
C VAL A 30 -0.02 8.16 -10.90
N ARG A 31 0.32 9.37 -11.35
CA ARG A 31 1.49 9.63 -12.19
C ARG A 31 2.54 10.30 -11.31
N ARG A 32 3.54 9.53 -10.87
CA ARG A 32 4.72 10.07 -10.18
C ARG A 32 5.68 10.70 -11.21
N PRO A 33 6.32 11.84 -10.91
CA PRO A 33 7.29 12.45 -11.82
C PRO A 33 8.46 11.50 -12.09
N THR A 34 8.88 11.45 -13.33
CA THR A 34 10.03 10.70 -13.83
C THR A 34 11.30 11.14 -13.11
N GLY A 35 11.86 10.29 -12.24
CA GLY A 35 13.11 10.63 -11.54
C GLY A 35 13.62 9.58 -10.56
N ASP A 36 12.76 8.77 -9.95
CA ASP A 36 13.19 7.70 -9.03
C ASP A 36 12.80 6.32 -9.51
N SER A 37 13.76 5.41 -9.37
CA SER A 37 13.79 4.04 -9.88
C SER A 37 12.60 3.18 -9.44
N LYS A 38 11.98 2.53 -10.44
CA LYS A 38 10.96 1.46 -10.39
C LYS A 38 9.59 1.88 -9.81
N GLU A 39 8.55 1.71 -10.65
CA GLU A 39 7.11 1.91 -10.36
C GLU A 39 6.59 0.88 -9.33
N ASP A 40 7.15 0.86 -8.12
CA ASP A 40 6.74 -0.05 -7.05
C ASP A 40 5.53 0.49 -6.27
N ILE A 41 4.48 -0.32 -6.21
CA ILE A 41 3.42 -0.16 -5.22
C ILE A 41 3.88 -0.96 -4.00
N GLY A 42 4.39 -0.25 -3.00
CA GLY A 42 4.84 -0.83 -1.74
C GLY A 42 3.72 -1.58 -1.01
N MET A 43 4.10 -2.37 -0.01
CA MET A 43 3.11 -3.07 0.82
C MET A 43 2.32 -2.07 1.66
N HIS A 44 1.01 -2.25 1.74
CA HIS A 44 0.12 -1.38 2.52
C HIS A 44 -1.22 -2.07 2.80
N TRP A 45 -2.01 -1.42 3.65
CA TRP A 45 -3.45 -1.65 3.78
C TRP A 45 -4.18 -0.44 3.20
N ASP A 46 -5.22 -0.68 2.41
CA ASP A 46 -6.13 0.37 1.98
C ASP A 46 -6.92 0.85 3.18
N LYS A 47 -6.94 2.15 3.44
CA LYS A 47 -7.61 2.70 4.61
C LYS A 47 -8.10 4.11 4.37
N ASP A 48 -8.98 4.58 5.25
CA ASP A 48 -9.30 5.99 5.38
C ASP A 48 -8.10 6.72 5.99
N GLU A 49 -7.28 7.34 5.14
CA GLU A 49 -6.05 8.03 5.57
C GLU A 49 -6.36 9.25 6.46
N ASP A 50 -7.43 10.00 6.16
CA ASP A 50 -7.84 11.17 6.94
C ASP A 50 -8.32 10.78 8.34
N LEU A 51 -9.00 9.64 8.47
CA LEU A 51 -9.38 9.13 9.79
C LEU A 51 -8.17 8.62 10.59
N VAL A 52 -7.18 8.02 9.93
CA VAL A 52 -5.91 7.66 10.57
C VAL A 52 -5.19 8.91 11.06
N ASP A 53 -5.06 9.93 10.22
CA ASP A 53 -4.34 11.15 10.55
C ASP A 53 -5.03 11.96 11.66
N SER A 54 -6.36 11.96 11.69
CA SER A 54 -7.14 12.75 12.65
C SER A 54 -7.46 12.01 13.95
N GLN A 55 -7.65 10.69 13.92
CA GLN A 55 -8.13 9.89 15.07
C GLN A 55 -7.24 8.69 15.40
N GLY A 56 -6.24 8.38 14.59
CA GLY A 56 -5.39 7.19 14.77
C GLY A 56 -6.14 5.86 14.56
N LEU A 57 -7.23 5.86 13.77
CA LEU A 57 -8.05 4.67 13.55
C LEU A 57 -7.94 4.15 12.11
N ASN A 58 -7.62 2.87 12.00
CA ASN A 58 -7.60 2.14 10.75
C ASN A 58 -9.01 1.62 10.41
N VAL A 59 -9.68 2.27 9.46
CA VAL A 59 -10.92 1.79 8.86
C VAL A 59 -10.66 1.42 7.40
N HIS A 60 -11.09 0.24 7.01
CA HIS A 60 -10.76 -0.40 5.74
C HIS A 60 -12.01 -0.63 4.88
N PRO A 61 -11.88 -0.67 3.55
CA PRO A 61 -12.97 -1.11 2.69
C PRO A 61 -13.30 -2.58 2.96
N GLN A 62 -14.56 -2.97 2.71
CA GLN A 62 -14.95 -4.38 2.80
C GLN A 62 -14.33 -5.18 1.66
N LEU A 63 -14.23 -4.59 0.47
CA LEU A 63 -13.59 -5.20 -0.69
C LEU A 63 -12.59 -4.23 -1.33
N SER A 64 -11.40 -4.71 -1.62
CA SER A 64 -10.45 -4.05 -2.52
C SER A 64 -10.39 -4.80 -3.84
N THR A 65 -10.22 -4.07 -4.95
CA THR A 65 -10.19 -4.67 -6.28
C THR A 65 -9.01 -4.21 -7.11
N VAL A 66 -8.56 -5.08 -8.02
CA VAL A 66 -7.59 -4.74 -9.06
C VAL A 66 -8.12 -5.23 -10.40
N THR A 67 -8.32 -4.30 -11.33
CA THR A 67 -8.59 -4.58 -12.74
C THR A 67 -7.33 -4.26 -13.54
N TYR A 68 -6.76 -5.26 -14.21
CA TYR A 68 -5.60 -5.03 -15.06
C TYR A 68 -6.02 -4.50 -16.42
N LEU A 69 -5.41 -3.40 -16.84
CA LEU A 69 -5.59 -2.78 -18.16
C LEU A 69 -4.38 -3.02 -19.08
N SER A 70 -3.43 -3.84 -18.61
CA SER A 70 -2.23 -4.28 -19.33
C SER A 70 -1.89 -5.71 -18.97
N ASP A 71 -1.18 -6.41 -19.84
CA ASP A 71 -0.76 -7.81 -19.64
C ASP A 71 0.56 -7.96 -18.87
N GLU A 72 1.23 -6.85 -18.55
CA GLU A 72 2.62 -6.87 -18.11
C GLU A 72 2.86 -6.13 -16.78
N GLY A 73 4.02 -6.44 -16.17
CA GLY A 73 4.50 -5.84 -14.93
C GLY A 73 4.40 -6.75 -13.70
N ALA A 74 4.62 -6.15 -12.52
CA ALA A 74 4.60 -6.87 -11.25
C ALA A 74 3.23 -7.50 -10.94
N PRO A 75 3.19 -8.72 -10.38
CA PRO A 75 1.95 -9.27 -9.87
C PRO A 75 1.43 -8.45 -8.70
N THR A 76 0.12 -8.48 -8.48
CA THR A 76 -0.43 -8.06 -7.19
C THR A 76 -0.21 -9.18 -6.18
N MET A 77 0.47 -8.86 -5.07
CA MET A 77 0.64 -9.73 -3.92
C MET A 77 -0.38 -9.36 -2.85
N ILE A 78 -1.10 -10.35 -2.34
CA ILE A 78 -2.11 -10.19 -1.29
C ILE A 78 -1.78 -11.19 -0.19
N LEU A 79 -1.66 -10.75 1.04
CA LEU A 79 -1.33 -11.59 2.18
C LEU A 79 -2.49 -11.55 3.18
N ARG A 80 -2.88 -12.71 3.71
CA ARG A 80 -3.96 -12.83 4.68
C ARG A 80 -3.51 -12.31 6.05
N LYS A 81 -3.32 -11.00 6.15
CA LYS A 81 -2.77 -10.31 7.31
C LYS A 81 -3.45 -8.95 7.47
N GLN A 82 -4.12 -8.78 8.60
CA GLN A 82 -4.85 -7.56 8.94
C GLN A 82 -3.96 -6.61 9.75
N SER A 83 -4.23 -5.32 9.60
CA SER A 83 -3.77 -4.24 10.47
C SER A 83 -4.47 -4.30 11.84
N SER A 84 -3.93 -3.52 12.79
CA SER A 84 -4.63 -3.20 14.04
C SER A 84 -5.73 -2.17 13.77
N VAL A 85 -6.79 -2.15 14.59
CA VAL A 85 -7.81 -1.07 14.53
C VAL A 85 -7.22 0.26 14.97
N VAL A 86 -6.40 0.26 16.02
CA VAL A 86 -5.68 1.45 16.48
C VAL A 86 -4.34 1.49 15.78
N TYR A 87 -4.06 2.59 15.09
CA TYR A 87 -2.92 2.73 14.21
C TYR A 87 -1.57 2.56 14.94
N ASP A 88 -1.45 3.07 16.16
CA ASP A 88 -0.21 2.97 16.95
C ASP A 88 -0.07 1.61 17.67
N GLU A 89 -1.12 0.79 17.72
CA GLU A 89 -1.10 -0.51 18.39
C GLU A 89 -0.80 -1.67 17.43
N MET A 90 0.26 -1.53 16.64
CA MET A 90 0.62 -2.49 15.58
C MET A 90 1.12 -3.85 16.07
N LEU A 91 1.35 -4.00 17.38
CA LEU A 91 1.75 -5.29 17.97
C LEU A 91 0.74 -6.40 17.64
N SER A 92 -0.56 -6.09 17.63
CA SER A 92 -1.62 -7.04 17.27
C SER A 92 -1.57 -7.46 15.78
N ALA A 93 -1.04 -6.58 14.93
CA ALA A 93 -0.81 -6.84 13.53
C ALA A 93 0.48 -7.63 13.27
N TYR A 94 1.40 -7.80 14.23
CA TYR A 94 2.63 -8.56 13.98
C TYR A 94 2.45 -10.08 14.06
N GLY A 95 3.45 -10.82 13.61
CA GLY A 95 3.48 -12.28 13.64
C GLY A 95 3.29 -12.96 12.27
N ASN A 96 3.01 -14.26 12.33
CA ASN A 96 3.10 -15.14 11.17
C ASN A 96 1.93 -14.97 10.20
N ILE A 97 2.18 -15.26 8.93
CA ILE A 97 1.21 -15.26 7.84
C ILE A 97 1.13 -16.70 7.31
N SER A 98 -0.07 -17.27 7.22
CA SER A 98 -0.29 -18.65 6.75
C SER A 98 -0.61 -18.75 5.26
N GLU A 99 -1.18 -17.69 4.69
CA GLU A 99 -1.69 -17.71 3.32
C GLU A 99 -1.48 -16.38 2.60
N GLY A 100 -1.29 -16.46 1.28
CA GLY A 100 -1.23 -15.31 0.40
C GLY A 100 -1.53 -15.69 -1.06
N TRP A 101 -1.63 -14.68 -1.91
CA TRP A 101 -1.91 -14.83 -3.33
C TRP A 101 -0.97 -13.96 -4.15
N LEU A 102 -0.65 -14.45 -5.34
CA LEU A 102 -0.03 -13.66 -6.41
C LEU A 102 -0.96 -13.69 -7.61
N SER A 103 -1.28 -12.53 -8.15
CA SER A 103 -2.06 -12.39 -9.38
C SER A 103 -1.22 -11.70 -10.43
N ALA A 104 -0.83 -12.45 -11.47
CA ALA A 104 -0.16 -11.89 -12.63
C ALA A 104 -1.13 -11.01 -13.44
N PRO A 105 -0.65 -9.89 -14.03
CA PRO A 105 -1.45 -9.07 -14.92
C PRO A 105 -1.95 -9.84 -16.14
N ARG A 106 -3.15 -9.46 -16.59
CA ARG A 106 -3.74 -9.78 -17.89
C ARG A 106 -4.86 -8.81 -18.14
N THR A 107 -4.89 -8.14 -19.28
CA THR A 107 -5.90 -7.17 -19.66
C THR A 107 -7.30 -7.75 -19.43
N CYS A 108 -8.15 -6.96 -18.78
CA CYS A 108 -9.51 -7.31 -18.33
C CYS A 108 -9.60 -8.38 -17.23
N LYS A 109 -8.48 -8.89 -16.70
CA LYS A 109 -8.51 -9.70 -15.48
C LYS A 109 -8.87 -8.79 -14.31
N HIS A 110 -9.84 -9.23 -13.52
CA HIS A 110 -10.29 -8.58 -12.31
C HIS A 110 -10.06 -9.51 -11.12
N ILE A 111 -9.53 -8.97 -10.02
CA ILE A 111 -9.42 -9.65 -8.74
C ILE A 111 -10.08 -8.81 -7.65
N CYS A 112 -10.68 -9.49 -6.68
CA CYS A 112 -11.34 -8.90 -5.52
C CYS A 112 -10.90 -9.66 -4.27
N PHE A 113 -10.62 -8.96 -3.19
CA PHE A 113 -10.18 -9.54 -1.91
C PHE A 113 -10.68 -8.70 -0.73
N ASP A 114 -10.57 -9.24 0.47
CA ASP A 114 -10.93 -8.54 1.71
C ASP A 114 -10.02 -7.29 1.87
N GLY A 115 -10.62 -6.11 1.93
CA GLY A 115 -9.88 -4.84 1.93
C GLY A 115 -9.00 -4.62 3.17
N ARG A 116 -9.15 -5.46 4.20
CA ARG A 116 -8.29 -5.46 5.39
C ARG A 116 -6.98 -6.23 5.19
N TRP A 117 -6.77 -6.89 4.06
CA TRP A 117 -5.58 -7.71 3.83
C TRP A 117 -4.39 -6.88 3.31
N LEU A 118 -3.20 -7.13 3.86
CA LEU A 118 -1.95 -6.52 3.44
C LEU A 118 -1.65 -6.86 1.98
N HIS A 119 -1.35 -5.87 1.14
CA HIS A 119 -1.12 -6.10 -0.28
C HIS A 119 -0.19 -5.07 -0.92
N GLY A 120 0.27 -5.36 -2.14
CA GLY A 120 1.17 -4.49 -2.91
C GLY A 120 1.48 -5.08 -4.29
N ALA A 121 2.35 -4.44 -5.05
CA ALA A 121 2.81 -4.94 -6.35
C ALA A 121 4.34 -4.83 -6.47
N PRO A 122 5.10 -5.73 -5.81
CA PRO A 122 6.56 -5.63 -5.74
C PRO A 122 7.24 -5.98 -7.08
N SER A 123 8.03 -5.06 -7.63
CA SER A 123 8.80 -5.23 -8.88
C SER A 123 9.81 -6.36 -8.83
N SER A 124 10.29 -6.73 -7.64
CA SER A 124 11.17 -7.90 -7.46
C SER A 124 10.51 -9.22 -7.87
N LEU A 125 9.17 -9.27 -7.89
CA LEU A 125 8.37 -10.39 -8.40
C LEU A 125 7.94 -10.20 -9.86
N ALA A 126 8.25 -9.07 -10.50
CA ALA A 126 7.95 -8.89 -11.91
C ALA A 126 8.71 -9.93 -12.77
N PRO A 127 8.09 -10.40 -13.86
CA PRO A 127 8.82 -11.06 -14.94
C PRO A 127 9.94 -10.16 -15.48
N LEU A 128 10.83 -10.71 -16.33
CA LEU A 128 11.92 -9.94 -16.95
C LEU A 128 11.42 -8.60 -17.51
N ALA A 129 12.22 -7.54 -17.34
CA ALA A 129 11.84 -6.19 -17.74
C ALA A 129 11.51 -6.13 -19.24
N THR A 130 10.24 -5.91 -19.55
CA THR A 130 9.75 -5.78 -20.93
C THR A 130 9.76 -4.34 -21.43
N GLY A 131 9.98 -3.37 -20.52
CA GLY A 131 9.90 -1.93 -20.81
C GLY A 131 8.46 -1.39 -20.92
N LYS A 132 7.44 -2.24 -20.79
CA LYS A 132 6.03 -1.82 -20.84
C LYS A 132 5.49 -1.54 -19.44
N ARG A 133 4.52 -0.61 -19.39
CA ARG A 133 3.93 -0.12 -18.14
C ARG A 133 2.82 -1.05 -17.65
N ARG A 134 2.81 -1.30 -16.32
CA ARG A 134 1.68 -1.92 -15.63
C ARG A 134 0.58 -0.88 -15.42
N ILE A 135 -0.59 -1.11 -16.01
CA ILE A 135 -1.74 -0.21 -15.88
C ILE A 135 -2.86 -0.97 -15.18
N THR A 136 -3.36 -0.40 -14.08
CA THR A 136 -4.48 -0.98 -13.31
C THR A 136 -5.53 0.07 -13.00
N PHE A 137 -6.77 -0.36 -12.97
CA PHE A 137 -7.90 0.37 -12.40
C PHE A 137 -8.26 -0.28 -11.05
N LEU A 138 -8.34 0.53 -10.00
CA LEU A 138 -8.55 0.11 -8.62
C LEU A 138 -9.85 0.76 -8.13
N ALA A 139 -10.72 -0.03 -7.52
CA ALA A 139 -11.94 0.47 -6.92
C ALA A 139 -12.21 -0.28 -5.62
N ASN A 140 -12.37 0.47 -4.54
CA ASN A 140 -12.66 -0.08 -3.22
C ASN A 140 -14.16 0.02 -2.94
N VAL A 141 -14.75 -1.02 -2.36
CA VAL A 141 -16.16 -1.07 -2.01
C VAL A 141 -16.28 -0.89 -0.51
N TRP A 142 -16.91 0.22 -0.14
CA TRP A 142 -17.23 0.59 1.23
C TRP A 142 -18.73 0.39 1.48
N MET A 143 -19.07 -0.35 2.52
CA MET A 143 -20.44 -0.64 2.94
C MET A 143 -20.69 0.08 4.26
N ASN A 144 -21.78 0.84 4.32
CA ASN A 144 -22.21 1.61 5.50
C ASN A 144 -21.15 2.60 6.02
N TYR A 145 -20.21 3.01 5.17
CA TYR A 145 -19.15 3.94 5.49
C TYR A 145 -18.74 4.70 4.23
N GLN A 146 -18.49 5.99 4.36
CA GLN A 146 -17.87 6.82 3.33
C GLN A 146 -16.51 7.27 3.89
N PRO A 147 -15.39 7.00 3.19
CA PRO A 147 -14.09 7.51 3.59
C PRO A 147 -14.12 9.03 3.75
N SER A 148 -13.38 9.52 4.73
CA SER A 148 -13.15 10.95 4.94
C SER A 148 -12.27 11.49 3.80
N GLY A 149 -12.42 12.79 3.49
CA GLY A 149 -11.60 13.45 2.48
C GLY A 149 -11.89 13.08 1.02
N VAL A 150 -12.90 12.24 0.74
CA VAL A 150 -13.28 11.88 -0.64
C VAL A 150 -14.49 12.68 -1.12
N GLU A 151 -14.33 13.32 -2.28
CA GLU A 151 -15.41 14.00 -2.98
C GLU A 151 -16.17 13.04 -3.89
N ILE A 152 -17.48 13.25 -4.04
CA ILE A 152 -18.28 12.55 -5.04
C ILE A 152 -17.78 12.97 -6.42
N PHE A 153 -17.56 12.00 -7.31
CA PHE A 153 -17.14 12.27 -8.67
C PHE A 153 -18.22 13.08 -9.42
N PRO A 154 -17.89 14.19 -10.09
CA PRO A 154 -18.90 15.08 -10.69
C PRO A 154 -19.74 14.41 -11.78
N ASP A 155 -21.07 14.58 -11.73
CA ASP A 155 -22.01 13.98 -12.70
C ASP A 155 -21.71 14.36 -14.15
N GLU A 156 -21.30 15.61 -14.40
CA GLU A 156 -20.98 16.09 -15.76
C GLU A 156 -19.77 15.35 -16.36
N GLU A 157 -18.80 14.98 -15.53
CA GLU A 157 -17.67 14.18 -15.96
C GLU A 157 -18.10 12.73 -16.27
N ILE A 158 -19.01 12.16 -15.46
CA ILE A 158 -19.59 10.84 -15.73
C ILE A 158 -20.30 10.82 -17.09
N LYS A 159 -21.11 11.85 -17.38
CA LYS A 159 -21.82 11.98 -18.66
C LYS A 159 -20.88 12.13 -19.85
N SER A 160 -19.68 12.66 -19.63
CA SER A 160 -18.65 12.78 -20.68
C SER A 160 -17.99 11.45 -21.03
N PHE A 161 -18.10 10.43 -20.18
CA PHE A 161 -17.54 9.12 -20.46
C PHE A 161 -18.30 8.44 -21.61
N VAL A 162 -17.56 8.13 -22.67
CA VAL A 162 -18.08 7.33 -23.77
C VAL A 162 -18.17 5.88 -23.30
N MET A 163 -19.38 5.48 -22.91
CA MET A 163 -19.69 4.08 -22.63
C MET A 163 -19.58 3.29 -23.94
N ARG A 164 -18.51 2.51 -24.07
CA ARG A 164 -18.44 1.49 -25.11
C ARG A 164 -19.14 0.24 -24.60
N GLU A 165 -19.94 -0.39 -25.45
CA GLU A 165 -20.42 -1.74 -25.15
C GLU A 165 -19.22 -2.67 -25.00
N VAL A 166 -18.97 -3.11 -23.77
CA VAL A 166 -17.98 -4.13 -23.48
C VAL A 166 -18.73 -5.44 -23.40
N SER A 167 -18.22 -6.47 -24.08
CA SER A 167 -18.76 -7.82 -23.99
C SER A 167 -18.89 -8.22 -22.51
N THR A 168 -20.13 -8.49 -22.05
CA THR A 168 -20.43 -8.93 -20.69
C THR A 168 -20.19 -10.42 -20.48
N ASN A 169 -19.40 -11.06 -21.36
CA ASN A 169 -19.01 -12.46 -21.23
C ASN A 169 -17.94 -12.59 -20.13
N PHE A 170 -18.36 -12.37 -18.90
CA PHE A 170 -17.56 -12.63 -17.72
C PHE A 170 -17.42 -14.14 -17.56
N SER A 171 -16.19 -14.61 -17.68
CA SER A 171 -15.85 -16.00 -17.42
C SER A 171 -15.02 -16.03 -16.13
N CYS A 172 -15.62 -16.47 -15.03
CA CYS A 172 -14.88 -16.79 -13.82
C CYS A 172 -14.17 -18.14 -14.01
N LYS A 173 -13.00 -18.12 -14.66
CA LYS A 173 -12.11 -19.30 -14.76
C LYS A 173 -11.02 -19.18 -13.71
N SER A 174 -11.32 -19.53 -12.46
CA SER A 174 -10.29 -19.58 -11.42
C SER A 174 -9.47 -20.87 -11.56
N ARG A 175 -8.47 -20.90 -12.44
CA ARG A 175 -7.39 -21.90 -12.35
C ARG A 175 -6.31 -21.33 -11.43
N MET A 176 -6.48 -21.56 -10.14
CA MET A 176 -5.52 -21.19 -9.12
C MET A 176 -4.54 -22.33 -8.90
N LYS A 177 -3.24 -22.09 -9.12
CA LYS A 177 -2.21 -23.07 -8.77
C LYS A 177 -1.76 -22.84 -7.33
N ARG A 178 -1.83 -23.88 -6.51
CA ARG A 178 -1.30 -23.82 -5.14
C ARG A 178 0.20 -24.11 -5.15
N ILE A 179 0.98 -23.26 -4.48
CA ILE A 179 2.40 -23.46 -4.20
C ILE A 179 2.54 -23.57 -2.68
N ARG A 180 3.09 -24.70 -2.21
CA ARG A 180 3.50 -24.84 -0.82
C ARG A 180 4.88 -24.24 -0.70
N VAL A 181 4.98 -23.18 0.10
CA VAL A 181 6.25 -22.50 0.31
C VAL A 181 7.09 -23.32 1.28
N PRO A 182 8.30 -23.75 0.92
CA PRO A 182 9.16 -24.45 1.85
C PRO A 182 9.66 -23.49 2.93
N SER A 183 9.93 -24.03 4.11
CA SER A 183 10.55 -23.31 5.22
C SER A 183 12.00 -22.87 4.96
N ILE A 184 12.57 -23.27 3.83
CA ILE A 184 13.95 -23.01 3.42
C ILE A 184 13.89 -22.40 2.02
N SER A 185 13.98 -21.08 1.95
CA SER A 185 14.15 -20.29 0.72
C SER A 185 14.78 -18.97 1.13
N ASP A 186 15.36 -18.26 0.16
CA ASP A 186 15.91 -16.94 0.43
C ASP A 186 14.77 -15.98 0.82
N PRO A 187 14.92 -15.22 1.93
CA PRO A 187 13.92 -14.27 2.34
C PRO A 187 13.88 -13.09 1.37
N MET A 188 12.67 -12.70 0.99
CA MET A 188 12.39 -11.37 0.47
C MET A 188 11.93 -10.47 1.61
N GLU A 189 12.41 -9.24 1.61
CA GLU A 189 12.10 -8.25 2.62
C GLU A 189 11.47 -7.02 1.98
N PHE A 190 10.36 -6.58 2.56
CA PHE A 190 9.64 -5.40 2.12
C PHE A 190 9.49 -4.46 3.31
N LEU A 191 10.12 -3.30 3.22
CA LEU A 191 9.96 -2.21 4.17
C LEU A 191 8.79 -1.33 3.74
N PHE A 192 7.93 -0.97 4.68
CA PHE A 192 6.79 -0.10 4.44
C PHE A 192 6.31 0.58 5.73
N GLY A 193 5.39 1.54 5.61
CA GLY A 193 5.11 2.52 6.66
C GLY A 193 5.94 3.79 6.47
N GLY A 194 5.63 4.88 7.16
CA GLY A 194 6.51 6.07 7.12
C GLY A 194 5.91 7.47 7.05
N ALA A 195 4.64 7.71 7.45
CA ALA A 195 4.16 9.09 7.70
C ALA A 195 4.21 9.46 9.19
N SER A 196 3.91 8.49 10.04
CA SER A 196 3.74 8.59 11.51
C SER A 196 4.95 8.11 12.32
N GLY A 197 5.98 7.55 11.65
CA GLY A 197 7.21 7.08 12.29
C GLY A 197 7.28 5.59 12.63
N HIS A 198 6.23 4.80 12.34
CA HIS A 198 6.30 3.34 12.39
C HIS A 198 6.75 2.76 11.04
N GLN A 199 7.83 1.97 11.08
CA GLN A 199 8.28 1.17 9.93
C GLN A 199 8.07 -0.31 10.21
N HIS A 200 7.55 -1.01 9.21
CA HIS A 200 7.27 -2.43 9.26
C HIS A 200 8.19 -3.18 8.32
N LEU A 201 8.59 -4.37 8.74
CA LEU A 201 9.33 -5.32 7.94
C LEU A 201 8.43 -6.53 7.66
N LEU A 202 8.06 -6.71 6.39
CA LEU A 202 7.47 -7.95 5.91
C LEU A 202 8.61 -8.84 5.38
N ARG A 203 8.78 -10.01 5.99
CA ARG A 203 9.68 -11.06 5.50
C ARG A 203 8.87 -12.19 4.91
N VAL A 204 9.16 -12.56 3.66
CA VAL A 204 8.50 -13.68 2.96
C VAL A 204 9.55 -14.57 2.31
N LEU A 205 9.61 -15.83 2.73
CA LEU A 205 10.37 -16.86 2.03
C LEU A 205 9.58 -17.22 0.77
N LEU A 206 10.19 -17.11 -0.41
CA LEU A 206 9.53 -17.50 -1.65
C LEU A 206 10.47 -18.36 -2.49
N PRO A 207 10.01 -19.50 -3.04
CA PRO A 207 10.78 -20.26 -4.01
C PRO A 207 10.76 -19.52 -5.35
N ILE A 208 11.56 -18.46 -5.47
CA ILE A 208 11.49 -17.47 -6.57
C ILE A 208 11.49 -18.14 -7.95
N ALA A 209 12.34 -19.16 -8.14
CA ALA A 209 12.41 -19.87 -9.41
C ALA A 209 11.08 -20.58 -9.75
N GLU A 210 10.43 -21.22 -8.78
CA GLU A 210 9.13 -21.88 -8.99
C GLU A 210 8.00 -20.86 -9.16
N VAL A 211 8.00 -19.79 -8.35
CA VAL A 211 7.04 -18.70 -8.44
C VAL A 211 7.12 -18.08 -9.84
N LYS A 212 8.31 -17.66 -10.30
CA LYS A 212 8.49 -17.05 -11.63
C LYS A 212 8.11 -18.01 -12.77
N ARG A 213 8.39 -19.31 -12.66
CA ARG A 213 7.94 -20.30 -13.65
C ARG A 213 6.41 -20.47 -13.68
N SER A 214 5.75 -20.29 -12.54
CA SER A 214 4.29 -20.48 -12.41
C SER A 214 3.50 -19.20 -12.68
N LEU A 215 4.12 -18.04 -12.51
CA LEU A 215 3.54 -16.72 -12.65
C LEU A 215 3.58 -16.25 -14.12
N VAL A 216 2.93 -17.03 -14.99
CA VAL A 216 2.69 -16.66 -16.40
C VAL A 216 1.56 -15.63 -16.51
N GLU A 217 1.38 -15.03 -17.69
CA GLU A 217 0.33 -14.03 -17.96
C GLU A 217 -1.05 -14.50 -17.44
N GLY A 218 -1.70 -13.65 -16.66
CA GLY A 218 -3.01 -13.91 -16.08
C GLY A 218 -3.09 -15.02 -15.03
N ALA A 219 -1.98 -15.69 -14.68
CA ALA A 219 -1.98 -16.71 -13.65
C ALA A 219 -2.36 -16.14 -12.27
N THR A 220 -3.01 -16.97 -11.45
CA THR A 220 -3.22 -16.69 -10.02
C THR A 220 -2.63 -17.85 -9.22
N LEU A 221 -1.75 -17.53 -8.29
CA LEU A 221 -1.10 -18.49 -7.41
C LEU A 221 -1.64 -18.32 -5.99
N LEU A 222 -1.86 -19.44 -5.31
CA LEU A 222 -2.11 -19.49 -3.87
C LEU A 222 -0.85 -19.97 -3.16
N LEU A 223 -0.32 -19.12 -2.30
CA LEU A 223 0.83 -19.39 -1.46
C LEU A 223 0.34 -19.93 -0.13
N SER A 224 0.83 -21.10 0.26
CA SER A 224 0.59 -21.69 1.58
C SER A 224 1.91 -21.70 2.35
N PHE A 225 1.98 -20.93 3.42
CA PHE A 225 3.16 -20.72 4.24
C PHE A 225 3.11 -21.62 5.49
N PRO A 226 4.15 -22.41 5.80
CA PRO A 226 4.25 -23.08 7.08
C PRO A 226 4.30 -22.07 8.22
N LEU A 227 3.64 -22.39 9.34
CA LEU A 227 3.67 -21.57 10.55
C LEU A 227 4.89 -21.85 11.44
N ARG A 228 5.55 -23.02 11.25
CA ARG A 228 6.69 -23.46 12.05
C ARG A 228 7.70 -24.25 11.18
N PRO A 229 8.93 -23.74 10.99
CA PRO A 229 9.28 -22.32 11.17
C PRO A 229 8.47 -21.44 10.20
N PRO A 230 8.18 -20.17 10.56
CA PRO A 230 7.35 -19.31 9.73
C PRO A 230 8.04 -18.97 8.41
N ALA A 231 7.35 -19.20 7.30
CA ALA A 231 7.83 -18.78 5.98
C ALA A 231 7.38 -17.37 5.58
N ALA A 232 6.48 -16.75 6.34
CA ALA A 232 6.10 -15.36 6.14
C ALA A 232 5.72 -14.73 7.49
N SER A 233 6.23 -13.54 7.76
CA SER A 233 5.96 -12.81 8.99
C SER A 233 6.03 -11.31 8.80
N LEU A 234 5.20 -10.61 9.55
CA LEU A 234 5.23 -9.17 9.68
C LEU A 234 5.79 -8.82 11.06
N MET A 235 6.74 -7.90 11.12
CA MET A 235 7.38 -7.46 12.36
C MET A 235 7.70 -5.97 12.33
N GLU A 236 8.01 -5.42 13.49
CA GLU A 236 8.55 -4.07 13.61
C GLU A 236 9.97 -4.00 13.04
N ASN A 237 10.31 -2.88 12.38
CA ASN A 237 11.67 -2.65 11.95
C ASN A 237 12.52 -2.03 13.08
N GLU A 238 13.24 -2.87 13.84
CA GLU A 238 14.04 -2.44 14.98
C GLU A 238 15.28 -1.56 14.63
N GLU A 239 15.68 -1.47 13.35
CA GLU A 239 16.88 -0.72 12.96
C GLU A 239 16.74 0.81 13.07
N GLU A 240 15.52 1.35 12.87
CA GLU A 240 15.26 2.77 13.04
C GLU A 240 15.30 3.17 14.52
N ASP A 241 14.87 2.26 15.40
CA ASP A 241 14.81 2.47 16.84
C ASP A 241 16.21 2.59 17.45
N LYS A 242 17.17 1.82 16.93
CA LYS A 242 18.61 1.95 17.24
C LYS A 242 19.19 3.30 16.75
N ARG A 243 18.80 3.76 15.56
CA ARG A 243 19.23 5.07 15.01
C ARG A 243 18.63 6.26 15.77
N LYS A 244 17.37 6.19 16.20
CA LYS A 244 16.72 7.22 17.05
C LYS A 244 17.37 7.27 18.44
N LYS A 245 17.69 6.11 19.04
CA LYS A 245 18.41 6.02 20.33
C LYS A 245 19.85 6.56 20.27
N MET A 246 20.54 6.44 19.14
CA MET A 246 21.87 7.07 18.96
C MET A 246 21.77 8.60 18.78
N LYS A 247 20.88 9.09 17.91
CA LYS A 247 20.72 10.54 17.69
C LYS A 247 20.23 11.32 18.92
N GLY A 248 19.44 10.71 19.80
CA GLY A 248 19.00 11.33 21.06
C GLY A 248 20.09 11.42 22.14
N ARG A 249 21.20 10.68 22.01
CA ARG A 249 22.35 10.78 22.91
C ARG A 249 23.32 11.89 22.51
N ASP A 250 23.47 12.14 21.21
CA ASP A 250 24.38 13.17 20.71
C ASP A 250 23.82 14.60 20.85
N ALA A 251 22.51 14.75 21.07
CA ALA A 251 21.86 16.06 21.31
C ALA A 251 21.82 16.48 22.79
N LYS A 252 22.35 15.64 23.71
CA LYS A 252 22.43 15.91 25.15
C LYS A 252 23.88 15.94 25.67
N GLY A 253 24.86 15.94 24.77
CA GLY A 253 26.29 16.06 25.06
C GLY A 253 26.81 17.45 24.78
#